data_AF-A0AAW5EYD4-F1
#
_entry.id   AF-A0AAW5EYD4-F1
#
_cell.length_a   1.000
_cell.length_b   1.000
_cell.length_c   1.000
_cell.angle_alpha   90.00
_cell.angle_beta   90.00
_cell.angle_gamma   90.00
#
_symmetry.space_group_name_H-M   'P 1'
#
loop_
_entity.id
_entity.type
_entity.pdbx_description
1 polymer ?
#
loop_
_entity_poly.entity_id
_entity_poly.type
_entity_poly.pdbx_seq_one_letter_code
_entity_poly.pdbx_strand_id
1 'polypeptide(L)' 'FETVRDQLEVLRAAARALGCELDEPFLQLAFLPLPVIPHLKITDFGMVDVNRMELV' A
#
# COMPACT_ATOMS: atom_id res chain seq x y z
N PHE A 1 -2.19 -9.84 20.60
CA PHE A 1 -2.16 -9.71 19.12
C PHE A 1 -3.57 -9.70 18.52
N GLU A 2 -4.56 -10.19 19.27
CA GLU A 2 -5.97 -10.28 18.88
C GLU A 2 -6.57 -8.91 18.53
N THR A 3 -6.32 -7.87 19.32
CA THR A 3 -6.88 -6.53 19.07
C THR A 3 -6.52 -5.98 17.69
N VAL A 4 -5.28 -6.15 17.24
CA VAL A 4 -4.83 -5.66 15.93
C VAL A 4 -5.47 -6.47 14.80
N ARG A 5 -5.59 -7.79 14.97
CA ARG A 5 -6.29 -8.67 14.03
C ARG A 5 -7.75 -8.25 13.88
N ASP A 6 -8.45 -8.08 14.99
CA ASP A 6 -9.88 -7.76 15.01
C ASP A 6 -10.15 -6.37 14.37
N GLN A 7 -9.24 -5.41 14.58
CA GLN A 7 -9.28 -4.12 13.90
C GLN A 7 -9.02 -4.23 12.39
N LEU A 8 -8.10 -5.11 11.96
CA LEU A 8 -7.84 -5.34 10.54
C LEU A 8 -9.03 -5.98 9.82
N GLU A 9 -9.82 -6.82 10.48
CA GLU A 9 -11.05 -7.38 9.91
C GLU A 9 -12.07 -6.30 9.57
N VAL A 10 -12.28 -5.33 10.48
CA VAL A 10 -13.17 -4.17 10.24
C VAL A 10 -12.67 -3.33 9.07
N LEU A 11 -11.36 -3.06 9.01
CA LEU A 11 -10.77 -2.27 7.93
C LEU A 11 -10.84 -2.99 6.57
N ARG A 12 -10.65 -4.31 6.53
CA ARG A 12 -10.83 -5.12 5.30
C ARG A 12 -12.26 -5.06 4.80
N ALA A 13 -13.25 -5.19 5.68
CA ALA A 13 -14.65 -5.09 5.32
C ALA A 13 -14.99 -3.71 4.72
N ALA A 14 -14.49 -2.63 5.33
CA ALA A 14 -14.65 -1.28 4.81
C ALA A 14 -13.99 -1.10 3.43
N ALA A 15 -12.77 -1.63 3.23
CA ALA A 15 -12.09 -1.58 1.95
C ALA A 15 -12.86 -2.33 0.85
N ARG A 16 -13.39 -3.53 1.14
CA ARG A 16 -14.25 -4.28 0.21
C ARG A 16 -15.53 -3.50 -0.14
N ALA A 17 -16.16 -2.85 0.84
CA ALA A 17 -17.35 -2.03 0.60
C ALA A 17 -17.09 -0.81 -0.31
N LEU A 18 -15.86 -0.29 -0.33
CA LEU A 18 -15.41 0.75 -1.25
C LEU A 18 -15.06 0.21 -2.66
N GLY A 19 -15.20 -1.09 -2.91
CA GLY A 19 -14.88 -1.73 -4.19
C GLY A 19 -13.44 -2.22 -4.30
N CYS A 20 -12.69 -2.36 -3.20
CA CYS A 20 -11.34 -2.91 -3.24
C CYS A 20 -11.38 -4.42 -3.58
N GLU A 21 -10.77 -4.80 -4.69
CA GLU A 21 -10.72 -6.19 -5.14
C GLU A 21 -9.51 -6.96 -4.59
N LEU A 22 -8.56 -6.27 -3.94
CA LEU A 22 -7.37 -6.90 -3.37
C LEU A 22 -7.70 -7.82 -2.18
N ASP A 23 -7.06 -8.98 -2.15
CA ASP A 23 -7.23 -9.95 -1.06
C ASP A 23 -6.60 -9.47 0.25
N GLU A 24 -5.44 -8.81 0.17
CA GLU A 24 -4.71 -8.28 1.32
C GLU A 24 -4.27 -6.83 1.08
N PRO A 25 -5.22 -5.86 1.06
CA PRO A 25 -4.94 -4.48 0.66
C PRO A 25 -3.88 -3.82 1.56
N PHE A 26 -3.97 -4.01 2.87
CA PHE A 26 -3.05 -3.40 3.82
C PHE A 26 -1.65 -4.01 3.77
N LEU A 27 -1.56 -5.32 3.52
CA LEU A 27 -0.27 -5.99 3.37
C LEU A 27 0.44 -5.46 2.12
N GLN A 28 -0.26 -5.36 0.98
CA GLN A 28 0.31 -4.83 -0.25
C GLN A 28 0.74 -3.36 -0.11
N LEU A 29 -0.08 -2.53 0.56
CA LEU A 29 0.28 -1.14 0.84
C LEU A 29 1.53 -1.02 1.73
N ALA A 30 1.74 -1.94 2.67
CA ALA A 30 2.93 -1.94 3.53
C ALA A 30 4.25 -2.12 2.75
N PHE A 31 4.20 -2.66 1.53
CA PHE A 31 5.36 -2.80 0.65
C PHE A 31 5.59 -1.59 -0.28
N LEU A 32 4.62 -0.68 -0.43
CA LEU A 32 4.79 0.55 -1.23
C LEU A 32 6.06 1.35 -0.89
N PRO A 33 6.45 1.55 0.38
CA PRO A 33 7.69 2.26 0.71
C PRO A 33 8.95 1.41 0.53
N LEU A 34 8.87 0.07 0.50
CA LEU A 34 10.06 -0.81 0.50
C LEU A 34 10.82 -0.80 -0.83
N PRO A 35 12.11 -0.40 -0.89
CA PRO A 35 12.82 -0.01 -2.11
C PRO A 35 13.19 -1.16 -3.08
N VAL A 36 12.48 -2.28 -3.04
CA VAL A 36 12.92 -3.53 -3.70
C VAL A 36 12.29 -3.84 -5.07
N ILE A 37 11.15 -3.25 -5.52
CA ILE A 37 10.52 -3.45 -6.88
C ILE A 37 9.46 -2.33 -7.19
N PRO A 38 9.15 -1.88 -8.45
CA PRO A 38 9.96 -1.61 -9.66
C PRO A 38 10.07 -0.08 -9.94
N HIS A 39 10.64 0.31 -11.08
CA HIS A 39 11.00 1.65 -11.61
C HIS A 39 10.21 2.92 -11.21
N LEU A 40 8.99 2.82 -10.68
CA LEU A 40 8.13 3.94 -10.29
C LEU A 40 7.61 3.73 -8.87
N LYS A 41 7.76 4.77 -8.03
CA LYS A 41 7.40 4.75 -6.60
C LYS A 41 6.55 5.95 -6.22
N ILE A 42 5.61 5.77 -5.31
CA ILE A 42 4.91 6.88 -4.67
C ILE A 42 5.59 7.16 -3.32
N THR A 43 5.90 8.42 -3.07
CA THR A 43 6.48 8.94 -1.83
C THR A 43 5.68 10.14 -1.34
N ASP A 44 6.01 10.66 -0.16
CA ASP A 44 5.39 11.89 0.37
C ASP A 44 5.66 13.12 -0.51
N PHE A 45 6.67 13.06 -1.40
CA PHE A 45 6.99 14.11 -2.38
C PHE A 45 6.29 13.93 -3.73
N GLY A 46 5.51 12.86 -3.91
CA GLY A 46 4.86 12.50 -5.16
C GLY A 46 5.45 11.24 -5.80
N MET A 47 5.24 11.09 -7.11
CA MET A 47 5.69 9.94 -7.89
C MET A 47 7.17 10.12 -8.27
N VAL A 48 8.01 9.17 -7.90
CA VAL A 48 9.45 9.12 -8.15
C VAL A 48 9.75 8.05 -9.19
N ASP A 49 10.44 8.42 -10.26
CA ASP A 49 11.10 7.49 -11.16
C ASP A 49 12.44 7.05 -10.54
N VAL A 50 12.53 5.78 -10.15
CA VAL A 50 13.69 5.19 -9.46
C VAL A 50 14.87 5.00 -10.42
N ASN A 51 14.63 4.88 -11.73
CA ASN A 51 15.73 4.78 -12.70
C ASN A 51 16.45 6.12 -12.88
N ARG A 52 15.66 7.20 -12.88
CA ARG A 52 16.15 8.57 -13.09
C ARG A 52 16.49 9.30 -11.80
N MET A 53 16.01 8.79 -10.66
CA MET A 53 16.11 9.44 -9.35
C MET A 53 15.46 10.84 -9.36
N GLU A 54 14.31 10.96 -10.04
CA GLU A 54 13.61 12.23 -10.30
C GLU A 54 12.12 12.12 -9.93
N LEU A 55 11.50 13.25 -9.58
CA LEU A 55 10.04 13.36 -9.46
C LEU A 55 9.41 13.48 -10.86
N VAL A 56 8.26 12.82 -11.06
CA VAL A 56 7.46 12.87 -12.30
C VAL A 56 6.47 14.02 -12.27
#